data_AF-A0A8H7L3A2-F1
#
_entry.id   AF-A0A8H7L3A2-F1
#
_cell.length_a   1.000
_cell.length_b   1.000
_cell.length_c   1.000
_cell.angle_alpha   90.00
_cell.angle_beta   90.00
_cell.angle_gamma   90.00
#
_symmetry.space_group_name_H-M   'P 1'
#
loop_
_entity.id
_entity.type
_entity.pdbx_description
1 polymer ?
#
loop_
_entity_poly.entity_id
_entity_poly.type
_entity_poly.pdbx_seq_one_letter_code
_entity_poly.pdbx_strand_id
1 'polypeptide(L)'
;MTQFKIRDDWESLKQAELSRRATSTKSRKEILDKTGMRYSQFNELPGWMPSQLTVVDYMHNFYGIVNDYFQKVIVSGYLLNATGWRRFDDIIHSIIWPSGAGRLPTNLGQNHTLQKADQLRRWTEIQSTVLWMLWRNEDGRLRKNAPPVPPQAKHL
;
A
#
# COMPACT_ATOMS: atom_id res chain seq x y z
N MET A 1 -14.64 -13.27 -11.88
CA MET A 1 -14.38 -11.82 -11.72
C MET A 1 -15.50 -11.23 -10.89
N THR A 2 -15.22 -10.81 -9.67
CA THR A 2 -16.15 -9.99 -8.89
C THR A 2 -16.15 -8.58 -9.48
N GLN A 3 -17.32 -8.09 -9.92
CA GLN A 3 -17.47 -6.70 -10.34
C GLN A 3 -17.22 -5.80 -9.13
N PHE A 4 -16.34 -4.81 -9.29
CA PHE A 4 -16.15 -3.77 -8.29
C PHE A 4 -17.48 -3.05 -8.06
N LYS A 5 -17.90 -2.95 -6.80
CA LYS A 5 -19.09 -2.20 -6.40
C LYS A 5 -18.66 -1.05 -5.51
N ILE A 6 -19.08 0.16 -5.88
CA ILE A 6 -18.92 1.35 -5.03
C ILE A 6 -19.66 1.09 -3.71
N ARG A 7 -19.07 1.52 -2.59
CA ARG A 7 -19.71 1.39 -1.28
C ARG A 7 -20.96 2.25 -1.23
N ASP A 8 -22.02 1.71 -0.64
CA ASP A 8 -23.25 2.44 -0.37
C ASP A 8 -23.08 3.30 0.89
N ASP A 9 -23.29 4.61 0.75
CA ASP A 9 -23.19 5.58 1.84
C ASP A 9 -24.18 5.33 2.97
N TRP A 10 -25.38 4.86 2.64
CA TRP A 10 -26.40 4.58 3.66
C TRP A 10 -26.01 3.40 4.53
N GLU A 11 -25.42 2.36 3.95
CA GLU A 11 -24.87 1.26 4.71
C GLU A 11 -23.65 1.72 5.53
N SER A 12 -22.78 2.56 4.98
CA SER A 12 -21.66 3.16 5.73
C SER A 12 -22.14 3.94 6.96
N LEU A 13 -23.16 4.78 6.82
CA LEU A 13 -23.77 5.54 7.93
C LEU A 13 -24.41 4.62 8.96
N LYS A 14 -25.15 3.60 8.53
CA LYS A 14 -25.74 2.59 9.42
C LYS A 14 -24.66 1.86 10.23
N GLN A 15 -23.58 1.44 9.61
CA GLN A 15 -22.47 0.77 10.30
C GLN A 15 -21.76 1.70 11.27
N ALA A 16 -21.62 2.98 10.93
CA ALA A 16 -21.10 3.98 11.85
C ALA A 16 -22.00 4.15 13.09
N GLU A 17 -23.32 4.20 12.91
CA GLU A 17 -24.27 4.27 14.03
C GLU A 17 -24.26 3.01 14.90
N LEU A 18 -24.15 1.82 14.28
CA LEU A 18 -23.94 0.57 15.01
C LEU A 18 -22.63 0.59 15.80
N SER A 19 -21.56 1.16 15.24
CA SER A 19 -20.28 1.37 15.92
C SER A 19 -20.43 2.29 17.15
N ARG A 20 -21.25 3.36 17.05
CA ARG A 20 -21.57 4.23 18.18
C ARG A 20 -22.31 3.50 19.30
N ARG A 21 -23.32 2.71 18.94
CA ARG A 21 -24.18 1.97 19.88
C ARG A 21 -23.51 0.74 20.49
N ALA A 22 -22.46 0.22 19.86
CA ALA A 22 -21.72 -0.92 20.37
C ALA A 22 -21.14 -0.61 21.76
N THR A 23 -21.39 -1.51 22.71
CA THR A 23 -21.04 -1.35 24.13
C THR A 23 -19.63 -1.84 24.46
N SER A 24 -18.99 -2.61 23.57
CA SER A 24 -17.65 -3.16 23.79
C SER A 24 -16.65 -2.71 22.72
N THR A 25 -15.40 -2.54 23.13
CA THR A 25 -14.27 -2.25 22.23
C THR A 25 -14.10 -3.35 21.17
N LYS A 26 -14.35 -4.61 21.54
CA LYS A 26 -14.29 -5.75 20.62
C LYS A 26 -15.33 -5.61 19.50
N SER A 27 -16.59 -5.32 19.84
CA SER A 27 -17.65 -5.15 18.84
C SER A 27 -17.39 -3.96 17.91
N ARG A 28 -16.91 -2.82 18.45
CA ARG A 28 -16.49 -1.68 17.63
C ARG A 28 -15.35 -2.04 16.66
N LYS A 29 -14.38 -2.82 17.13
CA LYS A 29 -13.28 -3.32 16.30
C LYS A 29 -13.78 -4.26 15.21
N GLU A 30 -14.69 -5.18 15.51
CA GLU A 30 -15.28 -6.07 14.50
C GLU A 30 -16.04 -5.31 13.40
N ILE A 31 -16.78 -4.26 13.76
CA ILE A 31 -17.46 -3.40 12.79
C ILE A 31 -16.43 -2.69 11.90
N LEU A 32 -15.40 -2.10 12.50
CA LEU A 32 -14.32 -1.46 11.76
C LEU A 32 -13.62 -2.44 10.81
N ASP A 33 -13.23 -3.61 11.31
CA ASP A 33 -12.45 -4.57 10.53
C ASP A 33 -13.27 -5.12 9.35
N LYS A 34 -14.60 -5.23 9.49
CA LYS A 34 -15.51 -5.70 8.42
C LYS A 34 -15.90 -4.61 7.42
N THR A 35 -16.13 -3.39 7.89
CA THR A 35 -16.80 -2.34 7.10
C THR A 35 -15.92 -1.12 6.83
N GLY A 36 -14.85 -0.96 7.60
CA GLY A 36 -14.03 0.24 7.63
C GLY A 36 -14.65 1.42 8.36
N MET A 37 -15.85 1.27 8.95
CA MET A 37 -16.58 2.39 9.55
C MET A 37 -16.37 2.54 11.05
N ARG A 38 -16.22 3.80 11.48
CA ARG A 38 -16.31 4.25 12.87
C ARG A 38 -17.27 5.43 12.94
N TYR A 39 -17.89 5.60 14.10
CA TYR A 39 -18.66 6.80 14.36
C TYR A 39 -17.75 8.04 14.44
N SER A 40 -18.25 9.13 13.86
CA SER A 40 -17.70 10.47 13.84
C SER A 40 -18.88 11.44 13.90
N GLN A 41 -18.70 12.62 14.50
CA GLN A 41 -19.70 13.68 14.53
C GLN A 41 -20.14 14.11 13.12
N PHE A 42 -19.27 13.98 12.12
CA PHE A 42 -19.61 14.24 10.72
C PHE A 42 -20.77 13.37 10.22
N ASN A 43 -20.96 12.16 10.77
CA ASN A 43 -22.03 11.25 10.36
C ASN A 43 -23.43 11.75 10.74
N GLU A 44 -23.53 12.79 11.59
CA GLU A 44 -24.80 13.43 11.95
C GLU A 44 -25.14 14.62 11.04
N LEU A 45 -24.19 15.08 10.22
CA LEU A 45 -24.41 16.22 9.33
C LEU A 45 -25.40 15.83 8.20
N PRO A 46 -26.48 16.59 8.00
CA PRO A 46 -27.39 16.37 6.88
C PRO A 46 -26.64 16.42 5.55
N GLY A 47 -26.86 15.40 4.71
CA GLY A 47 -26.22 15.30 3.39
C GLY A 47 -24.78 14.79 3.41
N TRP A 48 -24.22 14.44 4.58
CA TRP A 48 -22.92 13.77 4.64
C TRP A 48 -22.99 12.35 4.05
N MET A 49 -22.09 12.06 3.12
CA MET A 49 -21.97 10.79 2.40
C MET A 49 -20.51 10.32 2.51
N PRO A 50 -20.15 9.51 3.54
CA PRO A 50 -18.77 9.19 3.88
C PRO A 50 -17.95 8.62 2.71
N SER A 51 -18.52 7.76 1.89
CA SER A 51 -17.88 7.11 0.76
C SER A 51 -17.62 8.08 -0.40
N GLN A 52 -18.48 9.07 -0.58
CA GLN A 52 -18.41 10.04 -1.67
C GLN A 52 -17.70 11.35 -1.31
N LEU A 53 -17.82 11.79 -0.05
CA LEU A 53 -17.39 13.12 0.41
C LEU A 53 -16.17 13.07 1.34
N THR A 54 -15.71 11.89 1.76
CA THR A 54 -14.46 11.79 2.52
C THR A 54 -13.28 12.09 1.63
N VAL A 55 -12.46 13.05 2.06
CA VAL A 55 -11.17 13.32 1.43
C VAL A 55 -10.27 12.09 1.60
N VAL A 56 -9.69 11.64 0.49
CA VAL A 56 -8.76 10.51 0.49
C VAL A 56 -7.52 10.88 1.30
N ASP A 57 -7.34 10.24 2.45
CA ASP A 57 -6.11 10.37 3.22
C ASP A 57 -4.95 9.70 2.47
N TYR A 58 -3.89 10.48 2.21
CA TYR A 58 -2.72 10.01 1.48
C TYR A 58 -1.98 8.90 2.25
N MET A 59 -1.97 8.95 3.59
CA MET A 59 -1.20 7.99 4.39
C MET A 59 -1.81 6.59 4.33
N HIS A 60 -3.10 6.41 4.64
CA HIS A 60 -3.66 5.07 4.69
C HIS A 60 -4.09 4.54 3.32
N ASN A 61 -4.41 5.42 2.37
CA ASN A 61 -4.79 4.99 1.02
C ASN A 61 -3.56 4.81 0.14
N PHE A 62 -2.82 5.88 -0.17
CA PHE A 62 -1.72 5.79 -1.13
C PHE A 62 -0.55 4.98 -0.59
N TYR A 63 -0.06 5.28 0.63
CA TYR A 63 1.06 4.50 1.19
C TYR A 63 0.66 3.06 1.45
N GLY A 64 -0.61 2.83 1.85
CA GLY A 64 -1.16 1.50 2.04
C GLY A 64 -1.12 0.68 0.74
N ILE A 65 -1.64 1.22 -0.36
CA ILE A 65 -1.63 0.58 -1.69
C ILE A 65 -0.20 0.30 -2.16
N VAL A 66 0.68 1.29 -2.04
CA VAL A 66 2.08 1.19 -2.47
C VAL A 66 2.84 0.14 -1.65
N ASN A 67 2.59 0.07 -0.34
CA ASN A 67 3.15 -0.97 0.52
C ASN A 67 2.61 -2.35 0.13
N ASP A 68 1.29 -2.47 -0.05
CA ASP A 68 0.66 -3.74 -0.39
C ASP A 68 1.17 -4.26 -1.73
N TYR A 69 1.35 -3.38 -2.72
CA TYR A 69 1.99 -3.70 -3.99
C TYR A 69 3.43 -4.18 -3.79
N PHE A 70 4.24 -3.49 -2.99
CA PHE A 70 5.62 -3.91 -2.71
C PHE A 70 5.66 -5.28 -2.02
N GLN A 71 4.85 -5.48 -0.98
CA GLN A 71 4.84 -6.73 -0.20
C GLN A 71 4.22 -7.91 -0.96
N LYS A 72 3.05 -7.73 -1.56
CA LYS A 72 2.31 -8.84 -2.18
C LYS A 72 2.71 -9.10 -3.62
N VAL A 73 2.95 -8.04 -4.41
CA VAL A 73 3.23 -8.19 -5.84
C VAL A 73 4.72 -8.38 -6.08
N ILE A 74 5.57 -7.50 -5.52
CA ILE A 74 7.02 -7.58 -5.78
C ILE A 74 7.66 -8.70 -4.95
N VAL A 75 7.51 -8.65 -3.63
CA VAL A 75 8.17 -9.58 -2.71
C VAL A 75 7.52 -10.96 -2.77
N SER A 76 6.23 -11.06 -2.45
CA SER A 76 5.53 -12.35 -2.39
C SER A 76 5.27 -12.95 -3.78
N GLY A 77 5.19 -12.11 -4.83
CA GLY A 77 5.04 -12.54 -6.21
C GLY A 77 6.37 -12.91 -6.89
N TYR A 78 7.50 -12.86 -6.17
CA TYR A 78 8.82 -13.24 -6.67
C TYR A 78 9.24 -12.51 -7.96
N LEU A 79 8.84 -11.25 -8.12
CA LEU A 79 9.17 -10.44 -9.31
C LEU A 79 10.64 -10.03 -9.37
N LEU A 80 11.41 -10.27 -8.30
CA LEU A 80 12.84 -10.04 -8.23
C LEU A 80 13.54 -11.31 -7.73
N ASN A 81 14.52 -11.76 -8.50
CA ASN A 81 15.46 -12.80 -8.08
C ASN A 81 16.63 -12.17 -7.32
N ALA A 82 17.60 -12.98 -6.86
CA ALA A 82 18.76 -12.48 -6.11
C ALA A 82 19.53 -11.36 -6.85
N THR A 83 19.70 -11.47 -8.17
CA THR A 83 20.35 -10.42 -8.98
C THR A 83 19.50 -9.16 -9.05
N GLY A 84 18.18 -9.30 -9.18
CA GLY A 84 17.22 -8.19 -9.15
C GLY A 84 17.26 -7.43 -7.83
N TRP A 85 17.30 -8.13 -6.69
CA TRP A 85 17.40 -7.51 -5.37
C TRP A 85 18.72 -6.77 -5.16
N ARG A 86 19.85 -7.30 -5.66
CA ARG A 86 21.13 -6.57 -5.64
C ARG A 86 21.06 -5.29 -6.46
N ARG A 87 20.54 -5.37 -7.70
CA ARG A 87 20.36 -4.18 -8.55
C ARG A 87 19.39 -3.17 -7.92
N PHE A 88 18.36 -3.64 -7.23
CA PHE A 88 17.44 -2.79 -6.48
C PHE A 88 18.19 -2.01 -5.39
N ASP A 89 19.00 -2.69 -4.58
CA ASP A 89 19.82 -2.03 -3.56
C ASP A 89 20.80 -1.03 -4.21
N ASP A 90 21.49 -1.39 -5.29
CA ASP A 90 22.41 -0.48 -5.99
C ASP A 90 21.70 0.80 -6.44
N ILE A 91 20.49 0.66 -7.00
CA ILE A 91 19.67 1.81 -7.42
C ILE A 91 19.30 2.66 -6.22
N ILE A 92 18.78 2.08 -5.14
CA ILE A 92 18.37 2.82 -3.94
C ILE A 92 19.55 3.58 -3.32
N HIS A 93 20.74 2.96 -3.28
CA HIS A 93 21.96 3.58 -2.76
C HIS A 93 22.52 4.67 -3.66
N SER A 94 22.22 4.63 -4.97
CA SER A 94 22.62 5.70 -5.91
C SER A 94 21.81 6.99 -5.76
N ILE A 95 20.68 6.95 -5.04
CA ILE A 95 19.80 8.11 -4.88
C ILE A 95 20.43 9.11 -3.90
N ILE A 96 20.67 10.32 -4.41
CA ILE A 96 21.12 11.45 -3.62
C ILE A 96 19.90 12.10 -2.96
N TRP A 97 19.78 11.92 -1.64
CA TRP A 97 18.71 12.53 -0.85
C TRP A 97 19.09 13.96 -0.40
N PRO A 98 18.16 14.93 -0.50
CA PRO A 98 18.34 16.24 0.13
C PRO A 98 18.56 16.11 1.64
N SER A 99 19.31 17.04 2.24
CA SER A 99 19.69 16.99 3.66
C SER A 99 18.51 16.94 4.64
N GLY A 100 17.36 17.50 4.26
CA GLY A 100 16.13 17.48 5.07
C GLY A 100 15.21 16.27 4.84
N ALA A 101 15.57 15.35 3.94
CA ALA A 101 14.75 14.18 3.63
C ALA A 101 15.22 12.95 4.43
N GLY A 102 14.26 12.24 5.04
CA GLY A 102 14.49 10.91 5.58
C GLY A 102 14.88 9.92 4.47
N ARG A 103 15.82 9.02 4.76
CA ARG A 103 16.29 7.99 3.83
C ARG A 103 15.51 6.69 4.00
N LEU A 104 15.41 5.91 2.92
CA LEU A 104 14.96 4.52 3.02
C LEU A 104 15.98 3.67 3.79
N PRO A 105 15.56 2.51 4.37
CA PRO A 105 16.48 1.56 4.97
C PRO A 105 17.59 1.16 3.99
N THR A 106 18.83 1.11 4.47
CA THR A 106 20.00 0.70 3.68
C THR A 106 20.03 -0.78 3.35
N ASN A 107 19.17 -1.58 3.97
CA ASN A 107 19.08 -3.02 3.77
C ASN A 107 17.73 -3.44 3.17
N LEU A 108 17.07 -2.56 2.41
CA LEU A 108 15.72 -2.83 1.89
C LEU A 108 15.67 -4.02 0.92
N GLY A 109 16.73 -4.30 0.16
CA GLY A 109 16.86 -5.49 -0.69
C GLY A 109 17.19 -6.78 0.06
N GLN A 110 17.43 -6.72 1.37
CA GLN A 110 17.61 -7.89 2.24
C GLN A 110 16.41 -8.07 3.18
N ASN A 111 15.97 -6.96 3.78
CA ASN A 111 14.82 -6.83 4.64
C ASN A 111 13.73 -6.11 3.86
N HIS A 112 12.94 -6.89 3.12
CA HIS A 112 11.90 -6.41 2.21
C HIS A 112 10.67 -5.79 2.91
N THR A 113 10.85 -5.03 3.99
CA THR A 113 9.77 -4.54 4.84
C THR A 113 9.82 -3.02 4.98
N LEU A 114 8.68 -2.37 4.72
CA LEU A 114 8.49 -0.94 4.92
C LEU A 114 7.42 -0.73 6.00
N GLN A 115 7.84 -0.46 7.24
CA GLN A 115 6.93 -0.38 8.39
C GLN A 115 6.63 1.05 8.82
N LYS A 116 7.51 2.01 8.52
CA LYS A 116 7.36 3.40 9.00
C LYS A 116 6.68 4.27 7.95
N ALA A 117 5.79 5.16 8.39
CA ALA A 117 5.07 6.09 7.51
C ALA A 117 6.02 6.94 6.65
N ASP A 118 7.13 7.45 7.20
CA ASP A 118 8.12 8.22 6.44
C ASP A 118 8.81 7.37 5.36
N GLN A 119 9.11 6.10 5.64
CA GLN A 119 9.67 5.18 4.64
C GLN A 119 8.69 4.94 3.49
N LEU A 120 7.41 4.76 3.81
CA LEU A 120 6.38 4.56 2.79
C LEU A 120 6.12 5.81 1.97
N ARG A 121 6.19 7.00 2.59
CA ARG A 121 6.16 8.27 1.87
C ARG A 121 7.28 8.34 0.84
N ARG A 122 8.52 8.09 1.25
CA ARG A 122 9.68 8.13 0.35
C ARG A 122 9.59 7.09 -0.75
N TRP A 123 9.16 5.89 -0.40
CA TRP A 123 8.95 4.83 -1.39
C TRP A 123 7.89 5.24 -2.42
N THR A 124 6.77 5.84 -2.01
CA THR A 124 5.72 6.33 -2.91
C THR A 124 6.26 7.38 -3.90
N GLU A 125 7.14 8.27 -3.46
CA GLU A 125 7.74 9.31 -4.30
C GLU A 125 8.67 8.74 -5.39
N ILE A 126 9.40 7.65 -5.11
CA ILE A 126 10.44 7.14 -6.02
C ILE A 126 10.11 5.80 -6.68
N GLN A 127 9.06 5.10 -6.23
CA GLN A 127 8.77 3.71 -6.60
C GLN A 127 8.75 3.52 -8.11
N SER A 128 7.97 4.33 -8.84
CA SER A 128 7.84 4.20 -10.30
C SER A 128 9.19 4.33 -11.00
N THR A 129 10.02 5.29 -10.57
CA THR A 129 11.34 5.53 -11.16
C THR A 129 12.30 4.38 -10.84
N VAL A 130 12.33 3.91 -9.59
CA VAL A 130 13.16 2.77 -9.17
C VAL A 130 12.78 1.51 -9.93
N LEU A 131 11.49 1.19 -10.02
CA LEU A 131 11.00 0.01 -10.75
C LEU A 131 11.29 0.09 -12.25
N TRP A 132 11.17 1.28 -12.84
CA TRP A 132 11.56 1.49 -14.23
C TRP A 132 13.07 1.26 -14.43
N MET A 133 13.93 1.84 -13.58
CA MET A 133 15.38 1.62 -13.63
C MET A 133 15.76 0.16 -13.42
N LEU A 134 14.99 -0.57 -12.61
CA LEU A 134 15.22 -1.97 -12.29
C LEU A 134 14.89 -2.90 -13.46
N TRP A 135 13.76 -2.67 -14.14
CA TRP A 135 13.25 -3.57 -15.18
C TRP A 135 13.57 -3.15 -16.61
N ARG A 136 14.03 -1.91 -16.82
CA ARG A 136 14.47 -1.49 -18.15
C ARG A 136 15.73 -2.24 -18.57
N ASN A 137 15.75 -2.65 -19.83
CA ASN A 137 16.96 -3.07 -20.53
C ASN A 137 17.79 -1.84 -20.93
N GLU A 138 18.97 -2.07 -21.52
CA GLU A 138 19.90 -1.02 -21.97
C GLU A 138 19.23 -0.05 -22.95
N ASP A 139 18.34 -0.55 -23.81
CA ASP A 139 17.54 0.24 -24.76
C ASP A 139 16.37 1.02 -24.11
N GLY A 140 16.25 1.01 -22.78
CA GLY A 140 15.17 1.69 -22.05
C GLY A 140 13.79 1.04 -22.16
N ARG A 141 13.71 -0.21 -22.63
CA ARG A 141 12.46 -0.97 -22.78
C ARG A 141 12.24 -1.97 -21.65
N LEU A 142 10.97 -2.19 -21.29
CA LEU A 142 10.56 -3.21 -20.32
C LEU A 142 10.46 -4.58 -20.99
N ARG A 143 10.79 -5.63 -20.23
CA ARG A 143 10.61 -7.02 -20.66
C ARG A 143 9.12 -7.38 -20.67
N LYS A 144 8.69 -8.16 -21.67
CA LYS A 144 7.29 -8.61 -21.81
C LYS A 144 6.95 -9.81 -20.93
N ASN A 145 7.96 -10.56 -20.48
CA ASN A 145 7.78 -11.81 -19.76
C ASN A 145 8.13 -11.61 -18.28
N ALA A 146 7.30 -12.20 -17.40
CA ALA A 146 7.58 -12.27 -15.98
C ALA A 146 8.83 -13.14 -15.71
N PRO A 147 9.57 -12.87 -14.62
CA PRO A 147 10.65 -13.76 -14.19
C PRO A 147 10.09 -15.13 -13.76
N PRO A 148 10.88 -16.20 -13.85
CA PRO A 148 10.47 -17.51 -13.38
C PRO A 148 10.25 -17.50 -11.86
N VAL A 149 9.17 -18.14 -11.40
CA VAL A 149 8.87 -18.30 -9.98
C VAL A 149 9.84 -19.31 -9.37
N PRO A 150 10.49 -19.02 -8.23
CA PRO A 150 11.41 -19.95 -7.58
C PRO A 150 10.71 -21.27 -7.17
N PRO A 151 11.40 -22.42 -7.24
CA PRO A 151 10.82 -23.72 -6.84
C PRO A 151 10.38 -23.78 -5.37
N GLN A 152 10.92 -22.89 -4.53
CA GLN A 152 10.66 -22.82 -3.08
C GLN A 152 9.57 -21.79 -2.73
N ALA A 153 8.79 -21.33 -3.71
CA ALA A 153 7.71 -20.38 -3.48
C ALA A 153 6.69 -20.94 -2.49
N LYS A 154 6.42 -20.21 -1.40
CA LYS A 154 5.59 -20.74 -0.30
C LYS A 154 4.10 -20.74 -0.63
N HIS A 155 3.63 -19.89 -1.55
CA HIS A 155 2.24 -19.84 -2.00
C HIS A 155 2.17 -19.28 -3.43
N LEU A 156 1.38 -19.90 -4.31
CA LEU A 156 0.90 -19.33 -5.58
C LEU A 156 -0.61 -19.11 -5.46
#